data_AF-I0KGM0-F1
#
_entry.id   AF-I0KGM0-F1
#
_cell.length_a   1.000
_cell.length_b   1.000
_cell.length_c   1.000
_cell.angle_alpha   90.00
_cell.angle_beta   90.00
_cell.angle_gamma   90.00
#
_symmetry.space_group_name_H-M   'P 1'
#
loop_
_entity.id
_entity.type
_entity.pdbx_description
1 polymer ?
#
loop_
_entity_poly.entity_id
_entity_poly.type
_entity_poly.pdbx_seq_one_letter_code
_entity_poly.pdbx_strand_id
1 'polypeptide(L)'
;MKTLVKQTPFRLIAWQQWLTVSLWLSVVGSVWGQTPQLRPTPYVTGLYHPVDMAAIGPQQLLVAQTNGQVRLVQNGVIQSPVVLDIGPLLFDLDFNGIFGLCVHPQFAQNGYLYVQYFRKTDQAAVVARYTCTRTAPIQASLASAQLIFTVPYPAAGHRSGRITFGPDGYLYISTGDSGEGARGSQGDPSQLAQNRQSPFGKLFRIDVDAATPYAIPPDNPFASPTDGVPDELYALGLRNPWRWSFDKLTGDLWMADIGQDGWEELTVTPAAAPAPQNYGWPCYEGTHPYATSGCSLTTVFAQPLLDYAGYNNNGQQARSITGGFVYRGSTYPSLRGWYVYGDWSQGTLWTLRRPTNTTYQNVTQTPTVDGLVSFGEGTDGQLYALSFWSGTVYALGVYTLGSAQTGNWQAPTTWTCQCVPDATAATVVAATHTVEVSQPTPAQSVQLRGTIRFSGNGALRFQ
;
A
#
# COMPACT_ATOMS: atom_id res chain seq x y z
N MET A 1 78.71 30.45 -48.07
CA MET A 1 78.36 29.51 -49.15
C MET A 1 79.03 28.17 -48.87
N LYS A 2 78.23 27.10 -48.85
CA LYS A 2 78.55 25.66 -48.89
C LYS A 2 79.59 25.10 -47.91
N THR A 3 79.16 24.46 -46.82
CA THR A 3 78.82 23.02 -46.64
C THR A 3 80.01 22.13 -46.23
N LEU A 4 79.73 21.33 -45.20
CA LEU A 4 79.94 19.88 -45.06
C LEU A 4 81.17 19.32 -44.30
N VAL A 5 80.79 18.33 -43.46
CA VAL A 5 81.47 17.15 -42.89
C VAL A 5 82.25 17.28 -41.58
N LYS A 6 81.71 16.64 -40.51
CA LYS A 6 82.26 15.45 -39.80
C LYS A 6 81.42 15.18 -38.53
N GLN A 7 80.67 14.07 -38.47
CA GLN A 7 80.94 12.86 -37.64
C GLN A 7 81.39 13.20 -36.21
N THR A 8 80.73 12.74 -35.13
CA THR A 8 80.68 11.36 -34.56
C THR A 8 79.87 11.40 -33.22
N PRO A 9 79.67 10.32 -32.42
CA PRO A 9 78.95 9.06 -32.60
C PRO A 9 77.74 8.87 -31.62
N PHE A 10 77.02 7.78 -31.85
CA PHE A 10 75.94 7.18 -31.05
C PHE A 10 76.31 6.76 -29.61
N ARG A 11 75.31 6.85 -28.70
CA ARG A 11 75.09 5.89 -27.60
C ARG A 11 73.60 5.60 -27.43
N LEU A 12 73.26 4.31 -27.41
CA LEU A 12 71.94 3.77 -27.08
C LEU A 12 71.67 3.86 -25.57
N ILE A 13 70.45 4.26 -25.20
CA ILE A 13 69.84 3.91 -23.91
C ILE A 13 68.41 3.43 -24.18
N ALA A 14 68.16 2.18 -23.83
CA ALA A 14 66.87 1.50 -23.97
C ALA A 14 65.85 2.05 -22.96
N TRP A 15 64.61 2.22 -23.40
CA TRP A 15 63.47 2.43 -22.51
C TRP A 15 62.43 1.34 -22.78
N GLN A 16 62.32 0.39 -21.84
CA GLN A 16 61.22 -0.56 -21.76
C GLN A 16 59.93 0.20 -21.47
N GLN A 17 58.96 0.15 -22.38
CA GLN A 17 57.60 0.57 -22.10
C GLN A 17 56.83 -0.60 -21.50
N TRP A 18 56.43 -0.46 -20.24
CA TRP A 18 55.48 -1.35 -19.59
C TRP A 18 54.07 -0.88 -19.97
N LEU A 19 53.34 -1.69 -20.73
CA LEU A 19 51.90 -1.52 -20.96
C LEU A 19 51.16 -1.97 -19.70
N THR A 20 50.73 -1.02 -18.87
CA THR A 20 49.78 -1.27 -17.79
C THR A 20 48.37 -1.33 -18.37
N VAL A 21 47.85 -2.54 -18.55
CA VAL A 21 46.42 -2.76 -18.81
C VAL A 21 45.67 -2.60 -17.49
N SER A 22 45.00 -1.46 -17.31
CA SER A 22 44.10 -1.22 -16.18
C SER A 22 42.76 -1.92 -16.45
N LEU A 23 42.57 -3.09 -15.84
CA LEU A 23 41.28 -3.77 -15.79
C LEU A 23 40.36 -3.01 -14.82
N TRP A 24 39.36 -2.28 -15.33
CA TRP A 24 38.31 -1.71 -14.51
C TRP A 24 37.29 -2.79 -14.16
N LEU A 25 37.43 -3.39 -12.97
CA LEU A 25 36.35 -4.17 -12.38
C LEU A 25 35.28 -3.19 -11.86
N SER A 26 34.26 -2.94 -12.67
CA SER A 26 33.01 -2.34 -12.17
C SER A 26 32.25 -3.38 -11.37
N VAL A 27 32.50 -3.43 -10.06
CA VAL A 27 31.57 -4.10 -9.14
C VAL A 27 30.32 -3.23 -9.10
N VAL A 28 29.32 -3.56 -9.93
CA VAL A 28 27.97 -3.02 -9.79
C VAL A 28 27.32 -3.74 -8.60
N GLY A 29 27.77 -3.40 -7.40
CA GLY A 29 27.04 -3.76 -6.19
C GLY A 29 25.79 -2.90 -6.16
N SER A 30 24.61 -3.52 -6.22
CA SER A 30 23.36 -2.84 -5.87
C SER A 30 23.48 -2.40 -4.42
N VAL A 31 23.80 -1.12 -4.19
CA VAL A 31 23.67 -0.50 -2.88
C VAL A 31 22.18 -0.50 -2.59
N TRP A 32 21.75 -1.45 -1.76
CA TRP A 32 20.39 -1.44 -1.23
C TRP A 32 20.24 -0.12 -0.47
N GLY A 33 19.44 0.79 -1.02
CA GLY A 33 19.06 1.99 -0.30
C GLY A 33 18.47 1.60 1.05
N GLN A 34 18.77 2.37 2.10
CA GLN A 34 18.27 2.12 3.45
C GLN A 34 16.76 1.86 3.42
N THR A 35 16.32 0.84 4.16
CA THR A 35 14.90 0.56 4.35
C THR A 35 14.17 1.82 4.83
N PRO A 36 13.07 2.23 4.18
CA PRO A 36 12.31 3.40 4.60
C PRO A 36 11.83 3.24 6.04
N GLN A 37 11.96 4.31 6.82
CA GLN A 37 11.42 4.42 8.17
C GLN A 37 10.21 5.34 8.09
N LEU A 38 9.01 4.80 8.31
CA LEU A 38 7.77 5.57 8.24
C LEU A 38 7.73 6.65 9.31
N ARG A 39 7.05 7.75 9.00
CA ARG A 39 6.74 8.85 9.93
C ARG A 39 5.30 9.31 9.70
N PRO A 40 4.31 8.69 10.36
CA PRO A 40 2.93 9.17 10.33
C PRO A 40 2.84 10.57 10.96
N THR A 41 2.22 11.52 10.27
CA THR A 41 1.94 12.86 10.79
C THR A 41 0.46 13.16 10.66
N PRO A 42 -0.23 13.65 11.71
CA PRO A 42 -1.64 14.03 11.60
C PRO A 42 -1.85 14.99 10.43
N TYR A 43 -2.71 14.59 9.49
CA TYR A 43 -3.09 15.42 8.34
C TYR A 43 -4.43 16.13 8.59
N VAL A 44 -5.38 15.42 9.20
CA VAL A 44 -6.65 15.97 9.68
C VAL A 44 -7.12 15.18 10.90
N THR A 45 -7.77 15.85 11.84
CA THR A 45 -8.36 15.26 13.06
C THR A 45 -9.84 15.65 13.18
N GLY A 46 -10.57 15.00 14.09
CA GLY A 46 -11.97 15.34 14.38
C GLY A 46 -12.99 14.65 13.46
N LEU A 47 -12.58 13.59 12.75
CA LEU A 47 -13.50 12.69 12.06
C LEU A 47 -14.15 11.73 13.06
N TYR A 48 -15.34 11.27 12.74
CA TYR A 48 -16.05 10.24 13.49
C TYR A 48 -15.72 8.87 12.91
N HIS A 49 -14.92 8.05 13.59
CA HIS A 49 -14.63 6.67 13.19
C HIS A 49 -14.41 6.51 11.67
N PRO A 50 -13.38 7.17 11.08
CA PRO A 50 -13.14 7.11 9.65
C PRO A 50 -12.80 5.69 9.23
N VAL A 51 -13.39 5.17 8.15
CA VAL A 51 -13.25 3.76 7.74
C VAL A 51 -12.56 3.57 6.39
N ASP A 52 -12.73 4.50 5.46
CA ASP A 52 -12.16 4.42 4.11
C ASP A 52 -12.08 5.82 3.50
N MET A 53 -11.26 5.98 2.47
CA MET A 53 -11.11 7.27 1.79
C MET A 53 -10.82 7.15 0.30
N ALA A 54 -11.22 8.18 -0.45
CA ALA A 54 -10.96 8.30 -1.88
C ALA A 54 -10.50 9.73 -2.21
N ALA A 55 -9.41 9.85 -2.97
CA ALA A 55 -8.94 11.14 -3.45
C ALA A 55 -9.71 11.55 -4.72
N ILE A 56 -10.23 12.78 -4.74
CA ILE A 56 -10.99 13.34 -5.88
C ILE A 56 -10.24 14.46 -6.60
N GLY A 57 -9.07 14.85 -6.09
CA GLY A 57 -8.21 15.89 -6.62
C GLY A 57 -6.97 16.08 -5.75
N PRO A 58 -6.07 16.99 -6.13
CA PRO A 58 -4.91 17.35 -5.30
C PRO A 58 -5.38 17.83 -3.92
N GLN A 59 -4.91 17.18 -2.86
CA GLN A 59 -5.26 17.48 -1.46
C GLN A 59 -6.76 17.49 -1.14
N GLN A 60 -7.59 16.87 -1.99
CA GLN A 60 -9.03 16.71 -1.78
C GLN A 60 -9.36 15.24 -1.56
N LEU A 61 -9.74 14.89 -0.33
CA LEU A 61 -10.05 13.53 0.10
C LEU A 61 -11.50 13.46 0.53
N LEU A 62 -12.26 12.52 -0.03
CA LEU A 62 -13.52 12.08 0.56
C LEU A 62 -13.19 11.03 1.61
N VAL A 63 -13.71 11.20 2.83
CA VAL A 63 -13.50 10.27 3.95
C VAL A 63 -14.85 9.77 4.42
N ALA A 64 -15.04 8.45 4.35
CA ALA A 64 -16.22 7.78 4.86
C ALA A 64 -16.10 7.50 6.36
N GLN A 65 -17.22 7.62 7.06
CA GLN A 65 -17.33 7.46 8.50
C GLN A 65 -18.42 6.43 8.83
N THR A 66 -18.30 5.74 9.97
CA THR A 66 -19.31 4.74 10.37
C THR A 66 -20.70 5.34 10.59
N ASN A 67 -20.79 6.63 10.94
CA ASN A 67 -22.09 7.29 11.13
C ASN A 67 -22.85 7.58 9.82
N GLY A 68 -22.37 7.09 8.68
CA GLY A 68 -23.01 7.25 7.37
C GLY A 68 -22.63 8.53 6.64
N GLN A 69 -21.76 9.35 7.21
CA GLN A 69 -21.33 10.58 6.57
C GLN A 69 -20.07 10.39 5.73
N VAL A 70 -20.07 10.98 4.55
CA VAL A 70 -18.87 11.21 3.75
C VAL A 70 -18.48 12.67 3.88
N ARG A 71 -17.26 12.93 4.37
CA ARG A 71 -16.71 14.28 4.57
C ARG A 71 -15.68 14.60 3.49
N LEU A 72 -15.72 15.83 2.99
CA LEU A 72 -14.61 16.37 2.20
C LEU A 72 -13.55 16.92 3.15
N VAL A 73 -12.33 16.43 3.02
CA VAL A 73 -11.12 17.01 3.61
C VAL A 73 -10.36 17.69 2.49
N GLN A 74 -10.15 19.00 2.62
CA GLN A 74 -9.39 19.79 1.67
C GLN A 74 -8.23 20.47 2.40
N ASN A 75 -7.01 20.23 1.93
CA ASN A 75 -5.78 20.81 2.49
C ASN A 75 -5.67 20.57 4.02
N GLY A 76 -5.99 19.36 4.49
CA GLY A 76 -5.97 18.99 5.91
C GLY A 76 -7.13 19.52 6.74
N VAL A 77 -8.13 20.18 6.12
CA VAL A 77 -9.28 20.78 6.81
C VAL A 77 -10.58 20.10 6.39
N ILE A 78 -11.37 19.66 7.36
CA ILE A 78 -12.72 19.13 7.11
C ILE A 78 -13.64 20.27 6.65
N GLN A 79 -14.24 20.11 5.47
CA GLN A 79 -15.12 21.10 4.88
C GLN A 79 -16.57 20.93 5.36
N SER A 80 -17.33 22.01 5.21
CA SER A 80 -18.78 22.07 5.37
C SER A 80 -19.40 22.56 4.06
N PRO A 81 -20.55 22.02 3.61
CA PRO A 81 -21.37 20.99 4.25
C PRO A 81 -20.81 19.56 4.12
N VAL A 82 -21.48 18.58 4.76
CA VAL A 82 -21.25 17.15 4.53
C VAL A 82 -21.53 16.82 3.06
N VAL A 83 -20.73 15.91 2.47
CA VAL A 83 -20.86 15.54 1.05
C VAL A 83 -22.06 14.62 0.85
N LEU A 84 -22.17 13.56 1.66
CA LEU A 84 -23.27 12.59 1.62
C LEU A 84 -23.57 12.15 3.06
N ASP A 85 -24.84 12.00 3.40
CA ASP A 85 -25.28 11.47 4.70
C ASP A 85 -26.30 10.34 4.48
N ILE A 86 -25.83 9.09 4.61
CA ILE A 86 -26.66 7.88 4.56
C ILE A 86 -27.08 7.38 5.94
N GLY A 87 -26.84 8.14 7.01
CA GLY A 87 -27.19 7.77 8.39
C GLY A 87 -28.63 7.22 8.56
N PRO A 88 -29.66 7.82 7.92
CA PRO A 88 -31.02 7.30 7.97
C PRO A 88 -31.20 5.86 7.43
N LEU A 89 -30.28 5.39 6.58
CA LEU A 89 -30.29 4.06 5.96
C LEU A 89 -29.56 3.00 6.78
N LEU A 90 -28.92 3.37 7.90
CA LEU A 90 -28.08 2.50 8.71
C LEU A 90 -28.80 2.00 9.96
N PHE A 91 -28.47 0.77 10.37
CA PHE A 91 -28.96 0.18 11.62
C PHE A 91 -28.14 0.62 12.83
N ASP A 92 -26.81 0.64 12.68
CA ASP A 92 -25.85 0.97 13.73
C ASP A 92 -24.78 1.91 13.15
N LEU A 93 -24.60 3.05 13.80
CA LEU A 93 -23.75 4.17 13.37
C LEU A 93 -22.31 4.07 13.93
N ASP A 94 -22.06 3.13 14.83
CA ASP A 94 -20.78 2.97 15.51
C ASP A 94 -19.96 1.86 14.86
N PHE A 95 -20.58 0.73 14.52
CA PHE A 95 -19.85 -0.45 14.02
C PHE A 95 -20.41 -1.07 12.74
N ASN A 96 -21.57 -0.64 12.23
CA ASN A 96 -22.18 -1.17 11.00
C ASN A 96 -22.51 -0.07 9.97
N GLY A 97 -21.60 0.90 9.87
CA GLY A 97 -21.72 2.07 9.03
C GLY A 97 -21.40 1.88 7.55
N ILE A 98 -20.78 2.91 6.96
CA ILE A 98 -20.06 2.74 5.69
C ILE A 98 -18.84 1.88 5.95
N PHE A 99 -18.60 0.90 5.09
CA PHE A 99 -17.47 -0.03 5.19
C PHE A 99 -16.50 0.10 4.00
N GLY A 100 -16.95 0.66 2.89
CA GLY A 100 -16.12 0.94 1.72
C GLY A 100 -16.54 2.20 0.99
N LEU A 101 -15.56 2.89 0.40
CA LEU A 101 -15.72 4.10 -0.36
C LEU A 101 -14.84 4.06 -1.60
N CYS A 102 -15.41 4.28 -2.78
CA CYS A 102 -14.62 4.62 -3.95
C CYS A 102 -15.34 5.64 -4.83
N VAL A 103 -14.60 6.27 -5.72
CA VAL A 103 -15.16 7.15 -6.75
C VAL A 103 -14.90 6.54 -8.11
N HIS A 104 -15.78 6.87 -9.06
CA HIS A 104 -15.56 6.48 -10.45
C HIS A 104 -14.22 7.02 -10.97
N PRO A 105 -13.49 6.30 -11.85
CA PRO A 105 -12.29 6.83 -12.49
C PRO A 105 -12.52 8.17 -13.23
N GLN A 106 -13.76 8.41 -13.65
CA GLN A 106 -14.23 9.66 -14.29
C GLN A 106 -15.03 10.57 -13.35
N PHE A 107 -14.73 10.55 -12.04
CA PHE A 107 -15.47 11.32 -11.03
C PHE A 107 -15.58 12.81 -11.37
N ALA A 108 -14.52 13.42 -11.92
CA ALA A 108 -14.54 14.82 -12.31
C ALA A 108 -15.59 15.12 -13.40
N GLN A 109 -15.94 14.13 -14.23
CA GLN A 109 -16.90 14.27 -15.32
C GLN A 109 -18.32 13.88 -14.89
N ASN A 110 -18.47 12.77 -14.15
CA ASN A 110 -19.78 12.17 -13.83
C ASN A 110 -20.23 12.37 -12.37
N GLY A 111 -19.32 12.69 -11.45
CA GLY A 111 -19.62 12.86 -10.03
C GLY A 111 -20.01 11.57 -9.30
N TYR A 112 -19.70 10.39 -9.84
CA TYR A 112 -20.17 9.12 -9.27
C TYR A 112 -19.33 8.65 -8.08
N LEU A 113 -19.98 8.62 -6.93
CA LEU A 113 -19.46 8.14 -5.64
C LEU A 113 -20.11 6.79 -5.31
N TYR A 114 -19.34 5.81 -4.88
CA TYR A 114 -19.84 4.51 -4.46
C TYR A 114 -19.55 4.31 -2.98
N VAL A 115 -20.55 3.84 -2.25
CA VAL A 115 -20.42 3.43 -0.86
C VAL A 115 -20.92 2.00 -0.69
N GLN A 116 -20.22 1.23 0.13
CA GLN A 116 -20.71 -0.03 0.67
C GLN A 116 -21.18 0.21 2.10
N TYR A 117 -22.42 -0.17 2.42
CA TYR A 117 -22.97 -0.11 3.78
C TYR A 117 -23.96 -1.24 4.07
N PHE A 118 -24.35 -1.40 5.33
CA PHE A 118 -25.39 -2.36 5.73
C PHE A 118 -26.76 -1.70 5.86
N ARG A 119 -27.70 -2.17 5.03
CA ARG A 119 -29.03 -1.58 4.96
C ARG A 119 -29.84 -1.86 6.22
N LYS A 120 -30.44 -0.84 6.82
CA LYS A 120 -31.20 -0.92 8.07
C LYS A 120 -32.30 -1.98 8.10
N THR A 121 -32.98 -2.21 6.98
CA THR A 121 -34.20 -3.04 6.92
C THR A 121 -33.93 -4.53 7.07
N ASP A 122 -32.80 -5.01 6.57
CA ASP A 122 -32.48 -6.43 6.46
C ASP A 122 -31.00 -6.75 6.68
N GLN A 123 -30.18 -5.73 6.96
CA GLN A 123 -28.72 -5.82 7.15
C GLN A 123 -27.94 -6.35 5.96
N ALA A 124 -28.55 -6.38 4.77
CA ALA A 124 -27.84 -6.73 3.55
C ALA A 124 -26.67 -5.75 3.30
N ALA A 125 -25.54 -6.27 2.84
CA ALA A 125 -24.45 -5.42 2.36
C ALA A 125 -24.85 -4.87 1.00
N VAL A 126 -24.85 -3.55 0.89
CA VAL A 126 -25.33 -2.83 -0.28
C VAL A 126 -24.19 -1.98 -0.81
N VAL A 127 -23.88 -2.14 -2.10
CA VAL A 127 -23.11 -1.17 -2.86
C VAL A 127 -24.09 -0.26 -3.59
N ALA A 128 -24.04 1.03 -3.28
CA ALA A 128 -24.87 2.04 -3.92
C ALA A 128 -24.01 3.15 -4.52
N ARG A 129 -24.41 3.59 -5.72
CA ARG A 129 -23.85 4.78 -6.38
C ARG A 129 -24.70 6.00 -6.04
N TYR A 130 -24.05 7.10 -5.74
CA TYR A 130 -24.63 8.43 -5.58
C TYR A 130 -24.01 9.39 -6.58
N THR A 131 -24.76 10.42 -6.96
CA THR A 131 -24.27 11.44 -7.91
C THR A 131 -23.97 12.74 -7.15
N CYS A 132 -22.70 13.09 -7.07
CA CYS A 132 -22.23 14.34 -6.51
C CYS A 132 -22.40 15.49 -7.50
N THR A 133 -22.63 16.70 -6.98
CA THR A 133 -22.36 17.94 -7.70
C THR A 133 -20.88 17.99 -8.10
N ARG A 134 -20.62 18.54 -9.28
CA ARG A 134 -19.26 18.64 -9.88
C ARG A 134 -18.60 19.98 -9.62
N THR A 135 -19.29 20.87 -8.91
CA THR A 135 -18.84 22.20 -8.52
C THR A 135 -18.98 22.34 -7.02
N ALA A 136 -18.14 23.17 -6.40
CA ALA A 136 -18.24 23.44 -4.97
C ALA A 136 -19.60 24.09 -4.61
N PRO A 137 -20.25 23.67 -3.51
CA PRO A 137 -19.87 22.55 -2.65
C PRO A 137 -20.13 21.18 -3.31
N ILE A 138 -19.19 20.25 -3.17
CA ILE A 138 -19.36 18.85 -3.60
C ILE A 138 -20.34 18.17 -2.65
N GLN A 139 -21.51 17.76 -3.16
CA GLN A 139 -22.60 17.18 -2.37
C GLN A 139 -23.39 16.17 -3.19
N ALA A 140 -23.93 15.13 -2.55
CA ALA A 140 -24.84 14.17 -3.12
C ALA A 140 -26.12 14.07 -2.27
N SER A 141 -27.26 13.88 -2.95
CA SER A 141 -28.55 13.65 -2.30
C SER A 141 -28.84 12.17 -2.19
N LEU A 142 -29.54 11.75 -1.13
CA LEU A 142 -30.06 10.39 -1.00
C LEU A 142 -30.98 10.00 -2.17
N ALA A 143 -31.68 10.96 -2.77
CA ALA A 143 -32.53 10.73 -3.94
C ALA A 143 -31.74 10.35 -5.21
N SER A 144 -30.42 10.57 -5.24
CA SER A 144 -29.55 10.19 -6.37
C SER A 144 -29.07 8.73 -6.32
N ALA A 145 -29.50 7.97 -5.30
CA ALA A 145 -29.08 6.61 -5.07
C ALA A 145 -29.45 5.70 -6.25
N GLN A 146 -28.48 4.92 -6.73
CA GLN A 146 -28.68 3.76 -7.58
C GLN A 146 -28.09 2.55 -6.88
N LEU A 147 -28.91 1.54 -6.60
CA LEU A 147 -28.44 0.28 -6.05
C LEU A 147 -27.65 -0.47 -7.13
N ILE A 148 -26.41 -0.83 -6.82
CA ILE A 148 -25.50 -1.50 -7.77
C ILE A 148 -25.44 -2.99 -7.45
N PHE A 149 -25.12 -3.36 -6.21
CA PHE A 149 -24.92 -4.75 -5.83
C PHE A 149 -25.44 -5.00 -4.42
N THR A 150 -26.06 -6.15 -4.17
CA THR A 150 -26.63 -6.51 -2.87
C THR A 150 -26.25 -7.92 -2.48
N VAL A 151 -25.74 -8.08 -1.26
CA VAL A 151 -25.42 -9.38 -0.67
C VAL A 151 -26.30 -9.58 0.56
N PRO A 152 -27.16 -10.62 0.57
CA PRO A 152 -28.12 -10.84 1.64
C PRO A 152 -27.46 -11.55 2.83
N TYR A 153 -26.60 -10.85 3.57
CA TYR A 153 -26.04 -11.39 4.80
C TYR A 153 -27.15 -11.66 5.83
N PRO A 154 -27.02 -12.74 6.62
CA PRO A 154 -27.77 -12.84 7.86
C PRO A 154 -27.35 -11.71 8.81
N ALA A 155 -28.17 -11.45 9.83
CA ALA A 155 -27.98 -10.34 10.78
C ALA A 155 -26.64 -10.37 11.58
N ALA A 156 -25.80 -11.39 11.41
CA ALA A 156 -24.48 -11.50 12.03
C ALA A 156 -23.43 -12.03 11.04
N GLY A 157 -22.16 -11.74 11.33
CA GLY A 157 -21.00 -12.39 10.72
C GLY A 157 -20.06 -11.47 9.94
N HIS A 158 -19.02 -12.06 9.34
CA HIS A 158 -18.06 -11.32 8.52
C HIS A 158 -18.65 -10.87 7.20
N ARG A 159 -18.47 -9.59 6.88
CA ARG A 159 -19.08 -8.99 5.71
C ARG A 159 -18.10 -8.37 4.71
N SER A 160 -16.82 -8.25 5.08
CA SER A 160 -15.85 -7.42 4.35
C SER A 160 -16.40 -6.00 4.13
N GLY A 161 -15.78 -5.21 3.25
CA GLY A 161 -16.12 -3.80 3.09
C GLY A 161 -15.58 -3.14 1.84
N ARG A 162 -14.45 -3.61 1.32
CA ARG A 162 -13.70 -2.90 0.29
C ARG A 162 -14.38 -3.03 -1.07
N ILE A 163 -14.55 -1.87 -1.71
CA ILE A 163 -14.93 -1.70 -3.11
C ILE A 163 -13.93 -0.78 -3.79
N THR A 164 -13.50 -1.10 -5.00
CA THR A 164 -12.62 -0.20 -5.76
C THR A 164 -12.64 -0.53 -7.25
N PHE A 165 -12.23 0.42 -8.07
CA PHE A 165 -12.04 0.18 -9.51
C PHE A 165 -10.69 -0.48 -9.76
N GLY A 166 -10.71 -1.53 -10.57
CA GLY A 166 -9.50 -2.18 -11.05
C GLY A 166 -8.77 -1.36 -12.10
N PRO A 167 -7.53 -1.72 -12.44
CA PRO A 167 -6.78 -1.09 -13.53
C PRO A 167 -7.44 -1.30 -14.92
N ASP A 168 -8.33 -2.28 -15.02
CA ASP A 168 -9.17 -2.59 -16.19
C ASP A 168 -10.43 -1.71 -16.29
N GLY A 169 -10.72 -0.89 -15.27
CA GLY A 169 -11.88 0.00 -15.25
C GLY A 169 -13.15 -0.62 -14.70
N TYR A 170 -13.12 -1.89 -14.27
CA TYR A 170 -14.28 -2.55 -13.66
C TYR A 170 -14.37 -2.31 -12.16
N LEU A 171 -15.58 -2.36 -11.61
CA LEU A 171 -15.80 -2.27 -10.17
C LEU A 171 -15.62 -3.65 -9.54
N TYR A 172 -14.70 -3.74 -8.59
CA TYR A 172 -14.46 -4.94 -7.79
C TYR A 172 -15.07 -4.81 -6.39
N ILE A 173 -15.68 -5.89 -5.92
CA ILE A 173 -16.43 -5.93 -4.65
C ILE A 173 -16.05 -7.20 -3.90
N SER A 174 -15.51 -7.06 -2.68
CA SER A 174 -15.22 -8.23 -1.83
C SER A 174 -16.32 -8.48 -0.79
N THR A 175 -16.54 -9.75 -0.48
CA THR A 175 -17.47 -10.21 0.55
C THR A 175 -16.76 -11.10 1.57
N GLY A 176 -17.20 -11.02 2.81
CA GLY A 176 -16.82 -11.97 3.86
C GLY A 176 -17.63 -13.26 3.77
N ASP A 177 -17.17 -14.29 4.46
CA ASP A 177 -17.71 -15.65 4.48
C ASP A 177 -19.04 -15.80 5.23
N SER A 178 -19.55 -14.72 5.84
CA SER A 178 -20.72 -14.72 6.72
C SER A 178 -20.55 -15.53 8.01
N GLY A 179 -19.32 -15.96 8.34
CA GLY A 179 -19.01 -16.65 9.59
C GLY A 179 -19.20 -15.74 10.80
N GLU A 180 -19.61 -16.29 11.95
CA GLU A 180 -19.91 -15.54 13.18
C GLU A 180 -18.73 -14.68 13.66
N GLY A 181 -17.50 -15.14 13.42
CA GLY A 181 -16.28 -14.45 13.85
C GLY A 181 -15.94 -14.55 15.32
N ALA A 182 -16.72 -15.31 16.09
CA ALA A 182 -16.43 -15.60 17.48
C ALA A 182 -15.17 -16.46 17.61
N ARG A 183 -14.32 -16.13 18.59
CA ARG A 183 -13.15 -16.92 18.97
C ARG A 183 -13.54 -18.36 19.29
N GLY A 184 -12.78 -19.34 18.78
CA GLY A 184 -13.05 -20.76 19.02
C GLY A 184 -14.22 -21.34 18.24
N SER A 185 -14.88 -20.56 17.37
CA SER A 185 -15.81 -21.08 16.37
C SER A 185 -15.05 -21.59 15.13
N GLN A 186 -15.69 -22.43 14.32
CA GLN A 186 -15.11 -22.97 13.08
C GLN A 186 -14.97 -21.91 11.96
N GLY A 187 -15.53 -20.72 12.11
CA GLY A 187 -15.55 -19.70 11.05
C GLY A 187 -16.59 -19.99 9.97
N ASP A 188 -16.29 -20.85 8.99
CA ASP A 188 -17.17 -21.19 7.85
C ASP A 188 -17.54 -22.69 7.82
N PRO A 189 -18.39 -23.17 8.75
CA PRO A 189 -18.79 -24.59 8.82
C PRO A 189 -19.54 -25.07 7.57
N SER A 190 -20.20 -24.17 6.86
CA SER A 190 -21.00 -24.47 5.66
C SER A 190 -20.20 -24.36 4.36
N GLN A 191 -18.91 -24.03 4.44
CA GLN A 191 -18.00 -23.87 3.30
C GLN A 191 -18.55 -22.92 2.23
N LEU A 192 -19.22 -21.85 2.67
CA LEU A 192 -19.84 -20.85 1.81
C LEU A 192 -18.78 -20.16 0.94
N ALA A 193 -17.58 -19.93 1.47
CA ALA A 193 -16.46 -19.36 0.72
C ALA A 193 -16.04 -20.22 -0.49
N GLN A 194 -16.13 -21.55 -0.38
CA GLN A 194 -15.83 -22.50 -1.47
C GLN A 194 -17.03 -22.77 -2.39
N ASN A 195 -18.26 -22.57 -1.91
CA ASN A 195 -19.45 -22.71 -2.72
C ASN A 195 -19.55 -21.57 -3.75
N ARG A 196 -19.43 -21.90 -5.05
CA ARG A 196 -19.50 -20.93 -6.16
C ARG A 196 -20.86 -20.26 -6.33
N GLN A 197 -21.94 -20.89 -5.84
CA GLN A 197 -23.29 -20.33 -5.88
C GLN A 197 -23.60 -19.42 -4.68
N SER A 198 -22.72 -19.42 -3.67
CA SER A 198 -22.86 -18.55 -2.50
C SER A 198 -22.22 -17.20 -2.75
N PRO A 199 -22.82 -16.09 -2.28
CA PRO A 199 -22.22 -14.77 -2.43
C PRO A 199 -21.15 -14.44 -1.36
N PHE A 200 -20.89 -15.37 -0.43
CA PHE A 200 -20.04 -15.13 0.73
C PHE A 200 -18.60 -15.59 0.47
N GLY A 201 -17.61 -14.84 0.95
CA GLY A 201 -16.19 -15.14 0.79
C GLY A 201 -15.70 -15.04 -0.65
N LYS A 202 -16.17 -14.01 -1.39
CA LYS A 202 -15.97 -13.84 -2.83
C LYS A 202 -15.32 -12.49 -3.16
N LEU A 203 -14.72 -12.44 -4.35
CA LEU A 203 -14.41 -11.20 -5.07
C LEU A 203 -15.25 -11.19 -6.34
N PHE A 204 -16.08 -10.18 -6.50
CA PHE A 204 -16.89 -9.94 -7.70
C PHE A 204 -16.26 -8.87 -8.58
N ARG A 205 -16.54 -8.92 -9.88
CA ARG A 205 -16.12 -7.93 -10.87
C ARG A 205 -17.27 -7.62 -11.83
N ILE A 206 -17.67 -6.35 -11.90
CA ILE A 206 -18.82 -5.88 -12.69
C ILE A 206 -18.48 -4.62 -13.50
N ASP A 207 -19.18 -4.42 -14.62
CA ASP A 207 -19.05 -3.24 -15.49
C ASP A 207 -20.21 -2.26 -15.25
N VAL A 208 -19.96 -1.19 -14.53
CA VAL A 208 -20.95 -0.16 -14.19
C VAL A 208 -21.14 0.90 -15.30
N ASP A 209 -20.33 0.85 -16.35
CA ASP A 209 -20.37 1.81 -17.46
C ASP A 209 -21.15 1.27 -18.67
N ALA A 210 -21.19 -0.06 -18.85
CA ALA A 210 -21.83 -0.68 -20.01
C ALA A 210 -23.36 -0.87 -19.90
N ALA A 211 -23.92 -0.94 -18.69
CA ALA A 211 -25.36 -1.06 -18.48
C ALA A 211 -25.82 -0.53 -17.12
N THR A 212 -27.14 -0.47 -16.92
CA THR A 212 -27.77 -0.07 -15.65
C THR A 212 -28.55 -1.27 -15.07
N PRO A 213 -28.26 -1.73 -13.84
CA PRO A 213 -27.28 -1.17 -12.90
C PRO A 213 -25.80 -1.48 -13.22
N TYR A 214 -25.54 -2.54 -13.99
CA TYR A 214 -24.22 -2.95 -14.49
C TYR A 214 -24.37 -4.01 -15.59
N ALA A 215 -23.29 -4.33 -16.29
CA ALA A 215 -23.11 -5.50 -17.15
C ALA A 215 -22.03 -6.43 -16.59
N ILE A 216 -21.90 -7.62 -17.17
CA ILE A 216 -20.84 -8.58 -16.85
C ILE A 216 -19.64 -8.33 -17.79
N PRO A 217 -18.43 -8.14 -17.26
CA PRO A 217 -17.22 -8.14 -18.08
C PRO A 217 -17.10 -9.42 -18.90
N PRO A 218 -16.89 -9.35 -20.22
CA PRO A 218 -16.92 -10.53 -21.09
C PRO A 218 -15.79 -11.54 -20.80
N ASP A 219 -14.73 -11.09 -20.12
CA ASP A 219 -13.59 -11.90 -19.69
C ASP A 219 -13.72 -12.38 -18.22
N ASN A 220 -14.89 -12.24 -17.58
CA ASN A 220 -15.12 -12.87 -16.27
C ASN A 220 -14.98 -14.40 -16.40
N PRO A 221 -14.36 -15.07 -15.40
CA PRO A 221 -14.05 -16.50 -15.47
C PRO A 221 -15.29 -17.40 -15.50
N PHE A 222 -16.46 -16.88 -15.09
CA PHE A 222 -17.73 -17.60 -15.04
C PHE A 222 -18.83 -16.92 -15.85
N ALA A 223 -18.49 -16.17 -16.91
CA ALA A 223 -19.48 -15.47 -17.74
C ALA A 223 -20.37 -16.40 -18.62
N SER A 224 -20.35 -17.72 -18.36
CA SER A 224 -21.06 -18.71 -19.16
C SER A 224 -22.44 -18.99 -18.54
N PRO A 225 -23.55 -18.66 -19.21
CA PRO A 225 -24.89 -18.73 -18.63
C PRO A 225 -25.36 -20.16 -18.29
N THR A 226 -24.61 -21.19 -18.68
CA THR A 226 -24.95 -22.60 -18.50
C THR A 226 -24.20 -23.30 -17.37
N ASP A 227 -23.24 -22.64 -16.71
CA ASP A 227 -22.44 -23.28 -15.66
C ASP A 227 -23.08 -23.23 -14.26
N GLY A 228 -24.15 -22.43 -14.11
CA GLY A 228 -24.90 -22.27 -12.86
C GLY A 228 -24.11 -21.54 -11.77
N VAL A 229 -23.09 -20.76 -12.14
CA VAL A 229 -22.31 -19.89 -11.28
C VAL A 229 -22.74 -18.43 -11.55
N PRO A 230 -22.80 -17.54 -10.54
CA PRO A 230 -23.04 -16.13 -10.78
C PRO A 230 -21.94 -15.53 -11.67
N ASP A 231 -22.35 -14.92 -12.77
CA ASP A 231 -21.45 -14.36 -13.78
C ASP A 231 -20.55 -13.24 -13.23
N GLU A 232 -20.95 -12.59 -12.13
CA GLU A 232 -20.16 -11.55 -11.45
C GLU A 232 -18.94 -12.14 -10.71
N LEU A 233 -18.91 -13.44 -10.44
CA LEU A 233 -17.87 -14.08 -9.65
C LEU A 233 -16.51 -13.97 -10.38
N TYR A 234 -15.50 -13.46 -9.67
CA TYR A 234 -14.14 -13.33 -10.20
C TYR A 234 -13.13 -14.21 -9.43
N ALA A 235 -13.24 -14.26 -8.11
CA ALA A 235 -12.43 -15.14 -7.27
C ALA A 235 -13.21 -15.57 -6.01
N LEU A 236 -12.75 -16.63 -5.34
CA LEU A 236 -13.42 -17.23 -4.19
C LEU A 236 -12.43 -17.70 -3.12
N GLY A 237 -12.95 -18.22 -2.00
CA GLY A 237 -12.14 -18.77 -0.92
C GLY A 237 -11.57 -17.72 0.00
N LEU A 238 -12.30 -16.62 0.23
CA LEU A 238 -11.93 -15.53 1.14
C LEU A 238 -12.70 -15.66 2.47
N ARG A 239 -12.10 -15.20 3.57
CA ARG A 239 -12.74 -15.18 4.90
C ARG A 239 -13.39 -13.84 5.19
N ASN A 240 -12.58 -12.82 5.42
CA ASN A 240 -13.00 -11.45 5.70
C ASN A 240 -11.96 -10.46 5.16
N PRO A 241 -11.83 -10.34 3.82
CA PRO A 241 -10.81 -9.51 3.19
C PRO A 241 -11.07 -8.04 3.51
N TRP A 242 -10.33 -7.46 4.47
CA TRP A 242 -10.70 -6.16 5.04
C TRP A 242 -10.29 -4.99 4.13
N ARG A 243 -9.01 -4.88 3.79
CA ARG A 243 -8.53 -3.96 2.73
C ARG A 243 -7.59 -4.67 1.78
N TRP A 244 -7.71 -4.27 0.53
CA TRP A 244 -6.90 -4.76 -0.58
C TRP A 244 -6.79 -3.70 -1.67
N SER A 245 -5.68 -3.65 -2.38
CA SER A 245 -5.45 -2.63 -3.41
C SER A 245 -4.81 -3.23 -4.65
N PHE A 246 -5.08 -2.62 -5.80
CA PHE A 246 -4.27 -2.84 -6.99
C PHE A 246 -3.05 -1.91 -6.94
N ASP A 247 -1.89 -2.47 -7.22
CA ASP A 247 -0.70 -1.68 -7.48
C ASP A 247 -0.90 -0.89 -8.78
N LYS A 248 -0.96 0.44 -8.68
CA LYS A 248 -1.18 1.33 -9.84
C LYS A 248 -0.14 1.20 -10.96
N LEU A 249 1.03 0.64 -10.68
CA LEU A 249 2.07 0.44 -11.70
C LEU A 249 1.99 -0.93 -12.37
N THR A 250 1.76 -2.00 -11.59
CA THR A 250 1.84 -3.39 -12.10
C THR A 250 0.48 -4.03 -12.34
N GLY A 251 -0.57 -3.52 -11.72
CA GLY A 251 -1.90 -4.13 -11.67
C GLY A 251 -2.01 -5.29 -10.70
N ASP A 252 -0.96 -5.61 -9.94
CA ASP A 252 -0.99 -6.72 -8.97
C ASP A 252 -2.01 -6.42 -7.87
N LEU A 253 -2.81 -7.43 -7.51
CA LEU A 253 -3.76 -7.35 -6.40
C LEU A 253 -3.07 -7.74 -5.10
N TRP A 254 -3.03 -6.83 -4.13
CA TRP A 254 -2.55 -7.04 -2.77
C TRP A 254 -3.74 -7.13 -1.83
N MET A 255 -3.91 -8.27 -1.17
CA MET A 255 -5.10 -8.56 -0.37
C MET A 255 -4.74 -9.04 1.02
N ALA A 256 -5.17 -8.29 2.03
CA ALA A 256 -5.13 -8.74 3.41
C ALA A 256 -6.47 -9.38 3.77
N ASP A 257 -6.41 -10.62 4.23
CA ASP A 257 -7.56 -11.38 4.69
C ASP A 257 -7.40 -11.71 6.18
N ILE A 258 -8.43 -11.38 6.97
CA ILE A 258 -8.37 -11.53 8.42
C ILE A 258 -8.59 -13.01 8.75
N GLY A 259 -7.74 -13.56 9.60
CA GLY A 259 -7.81 -14.93 10.09
C GLY A 259 -8.97 -15.22 11.03
N GLN A 260 -9.31 -16.50 11.20
CA GLN A 260 -10.26 -16.95 12.21
C GLN A 260 -9.71 -16.76 13.62
N ASP A 261 -8.57 -17.39 13.89
CA ASP A 261 -7.90 -17.34 15.19
C ASP A 261 -6.39 -17.58 15.09
N GLY A 262 -5.96 -18.37 14.12
CA GLY A 262 -4.60 -18.89 14.04
C GLY A 262 -3.64 -17.98 13.30
N TRP A 263 -4.06 -17.39 12.18
CA TRP A 263 -3.14 -16.74 11.24
C TRP A 263 -3.78 -15.58 10.50
N GLU A 264 -3.10 -14.45 10.48
CA GLU A 264 -3.43 -13.34 9.58
C GLU A 264 -2.62 -13.49 8.29
N GLU A 265 -3.19 -13.11 7.14
CA GLU A 265 -2.56 -13.36 5.84
C GLU A 265 -2.56 -12.16 4.88
N LEU A 266 -1.51 -12.09 4.06
CA LEU A 266 -1.38 -11.16 2.95
C LEU A 266 -1.07 -11.94 1.67
N THR A 267 -2.01 -11.93 0.74
CA THR A 267 -1.88 -12.55 -0.57
C THR A 267 -1.57 -11.50 -1.63
N VAL A 268 -0.70 -11.85 -2.58
CA VAL A 268 -0.40 -10.99 -3.73
C VAL A 268 -0.58 -11.76 -5.02
N THR A 269 -1.64 -11.43 -5.74
CA THR A 269 -1.99 -12.03 -7.02
C THR A 269 -1.42 -11.18 -8.15
N PRO A 270 -0.48 -11.72 -8.96
CA PRO A 270 0.03 -10.99 -10.12
C PRO A 270 -1.09 -10.59 -11.08
N ALA A 271 -0.99 -9.42 -11.73
CA ALA A 271 -1.99 -8.96 -12.70
C ALA A 271 -2.25 -9.97 -13.83
N ALA A 272 -1.21 -10.71 -14.23
CA ALA A 272 -1.26 -11.73 -15.28
C ALA A 272 -1.66 -13.13 -14.78
N ALA A 273 -1.97 -13.28 -13.48
CA ALA A 273 -2.42 -14.56 -12.96
C ALA A 273 -3.77 -14.95 -13.58
N PRO A 274 -3.99 -16.23 -13.93
CA PRO A 274 -5.24 -16.66 -14.53
C PRO A 274 -6.40 -16.48 -13.54
N ALA A 275 -7.54 -15.99 -14.01
CA ALA A 275 -8.79 -16.04 -13.24
C ALA A 275 -9.51 -17.39 -13.50
N PRO A 276 -10.25 -17.93 -12.53
CA PRO A 276 -10.44 -17.42 -11.18
C PRO A 276 -9.30 -17.83 -10.24
N GLN A 277 -9.03 -17.01 -9.22
CA GLN A 277 -8.21 -17.42 -8.07
C GLN A 277 -9.08 -18.04 -6.99
N ASN A 278 -8.58 -19.08 -6.31
CA ASN A 278 -9.19 -19.63 -5.11
C ASN A 278 -8.21 -19.47 -3.93
N TYR A 279 -8.53 -18.60 -2.99
CA TYR A 279 -7.67 -18.25 -1.85
C TYR A 279 -7.71 -19.26 -0.69
N GLY A 280 -8.57 -20.27 -0.79
CA GLY A 280 -8.46 -21.49 0.01
C GLY A 280 -9.21 -21.50 1.34
N TRP A 281 -9.78 -20.40 1.83
CA TRP A 281 -10.64 -20.45 3.01
C TRP A 281 -11.92 -21.28 2.75
N PRO A 282 -12.38 -22.15 3.68
CA PRO A 282 -11.80 -22.44 5.01
C PRO A 282 -10.83 -23.63 5.05
N CYS A 283 -10.43 -24.16 3.90
CA CYS A 283 -9.47 -25.26 3.83
C CYS A 283 -8.12 -24.90 4.46
N TYR A 284 -7.69 -23.65 4.27
CA TYR A 284 -6.47 -23.07 4.80
C TYR A 284 -6.76 -21.74 5.52
N GLU A 285 -5.95 -21.46 6.54
CA GLU A 285 -5.84 -20.18 7.23
C GLU A 285 -4.36 -19.79 7.19
N GLY A 286 -3.99 -18.79 6.39
CA GLY A 286 -2.60 -18.61 5.97
C GLY A 286 -2.12 -19.79 5.11
N THR A 287 -0.88 -20.20 5.30
CA THR A 287 -0.29 -21.41 4.69
C THR A 287 -0.61 -22.70 5.46
N HIS A 288 -1.50 -22.62 6.45
CA HIS A 288 -1.76 -23.71 7.39
C HIS A 288 -3.10 -24.39 7.12
N PRO A 289 -3.16 -25.73 7.08
CA PRO A 289 -4.42 -26.46 7.03
C PRO A 289 -5.33 -26.08 8.20
N TYR A 290 -6.60 -25.80 7.93
CA TYR A 290 -7.58 -25.38 8.93
C TYR A 290 -8.79 -26.33 8.97
N ALA A 291 -9.78 -26.15 8.09
CA ALA A 291 -10.97 -27.00 8.00
C ALA A 291 -10.98 -27.78 6.69
N THR A 292 -10.06 -28.74 6.57
CA THR A 292 -9.82 -29.50 5.32
C THR A 292 -10.88 -30.55 4.98
N SER A 293 -11.83 -30.82 5.88
CA SER A 293 -12.95 -31.73 5.60
C SER A 293 -13.79 -31.17 4.45
N GLY A 294 -14.00 -31.94 3.38
CA GLY A 294 -14.74 -31.48 2.19
C GLY A 294 -13.91 -30.65 1.19
N CYS A 295 -12.65 -30.35 1.50
CA CYS A 295 -11.74 -29.70 0.59
C CYS A 295 -11.17 -30.69 -0.42
N SER A 296 -11.18 -30.34 -1.70
CA SER A 296 -10.57 -31.18 -2.73
C SER A 296 -9.05 -31.13 -2.64
N LEU A 297 -8.42 -32.30 -2.55
CA LEU A 297 -6.96 -32.45 -2.51
C LEU A 297 -6.28 -32.10 -3.84
N THR A 298 -7.03 -31.96 -4.94
CA THR A 298 -6.49 -31.60 -6.26
C THR A 298 -6.60 -30.11 -6.56
N THR A 299 -7.25 -29.33 -5.71
CA THR A 299 -7.38 -27.89 -5.91
C THR A 299 -6.06 -27.20 -5.61
N VAL A 300 -5.58 -26.39 -6.55
CA VAL A 300 -4.45 -25.49 -6.32
C VAL A 300 -5.00 -24.18 -5.75
N PHE A 301 -4.65 -23.88 -4.50
CA PHE A 301 -5.03 -22.63 -3.85
C PHE A 301 -3.96 -21.55 -4.07
N ALA A 302 -4.41 -20.32 -4.20
CA ALA A 302 -3.56 -19.13 -4.20
C ALA A 302 -2.98 -18.97 -2.79
N GLN A 303 -1.73 -19.39 -2.61
CA GLN A 303 -1.05 -19.30 -1.33
C GLN A 303 -0.74 -17.82 -1.00
N PRO A 304 -0.86 -17.43 0.27
CA PRO A 304 -0.47 -16.08 0.68
C PRO A 304 1.03 -15.87 0.48
N LEU A 305 1.42 -14.61 0.25
CA LEU A 305 2.84 -14.24 0.17
C LEU A 305 3.49 -14.37 1.54
N LEU A 306 2.74 -14.02 2.59
CA LEU A 306 3.12 -14.21 3.99
C LEU A 306 1.88 -14.42 4.85
N ASP A 307 2.10 -15.05 5.99
CA ASP A 307 1.20 -15.09 7.13
C ASP A 307 1.97 -14.73 8.41
N TYR A 308 1.24 -14.41 9.48
CA TYR A 308 1.81 -14.26 10.81
C TYR A 308 0.84 -14.72 11.90
N ALA A 309 1.41 -15.09 13.05
CA ALA A 309 0.67 -15.71 14.14
C ALA A 309 -0.47 -14.80 14.66
N GLY A 310 -1.69 -15.27 14.47
CA GLY A 310 -2.93 -14.72 15.03
C GLY A 310 -3.07 -15.04 16.52
N TYR A 311 -4.25 -14.76 17.06
CA TYR A 311 -4.58 -14.86 18.48
C TYR A 311 -4.14 -16.17 19.14
N ASN A 312 -4.50 -17.33 18.57
CA ASN A 312 -4.18 -18.63 19.18
C ASN A 312 -2.68 -18.96 19.15
N ASN A 313 -1.94 -18.38 18.21
CA ASN A 313 -0.55 -18.74 17.93
C ASN A 313 0.47 -17.72 18.44
N ASN A 314 0.03 -16.65 19.12
CA ASN A 314 0.91 -15.60 19.62
C ASN A 314 0.75 -15.30 21.13
N GLY A 315 0.19 -16.25 21.89
CA GLY A 315 -0.10 -16.04 23.31
C GLY A 315 -1.35 -15.21 23.57
N GLN A 316 -2.39 -15.36 22.73
CA GLN A 316 -3.71 -14.74 22.91
C GLN A 316 -3.68 -13.21 22.82
N GLN A 317 -2.75 -12.66 22.05
CA GLN A 317 -2.74 -11.24 21.70
C GLN A 317 -3.59 -11.03 20.44
N ALA A 318 -4.53 -10.10 20.51
CA ALA A 318 -5.37 -9.77 19.37
C ALA A 318 -4.53 -9.31 18.17
N ARG A 319 -4.86 -9.87 17.00
CA ARG A 319 -4.34 -9.52 15.68
C ARG A 319 -5.51 -9.39 14.72
N SER A 320 -5.33 -8.55 13.73
CA SER A 320 -6.28 -8.31 12.66
C SER A 320 -5.56 -7.53 11.58
N ILE A 321 -5.16 -8.21 10.50
CA ILE A 321 -4.46 -7.53 9.41
C ILE A 321 -5.40 -6.56 8.70
N THR A 322 -4.93 -5.33 8.49
CA THR A 322 -5.74 -4.28 7.87
C THR A 322 -5.61 -4.28 6.35
N GLY A 323 -4.42 -4.54 5.81
CA GLY A 323 -4.08 -4.32 4.40
C GLY A 323 -3.48 -2.93 4.15
N GLY A 324 -3.33 -2.53 2.88
CA GLY A 324 -2.49 -1.38 2.55
C GLY A 324 -2.37 -1.06 1.06
N PHE A 325 -1.32 -0.30 0.70
CA PHE A 325 -1.05 0.15 -0.67
C PHE A 325 0.45 0.14 -0.99
N VAL A 326 0.77 -0.09 -2.27
CA VAL A 326 2.13 0.13 -2.78
C VAL A 326 2.35 1.62 -3.00
N TYR A 327 3.37 2.22 -2.36
CA TYR A 327 3.68 3.63 -2.55
C TYR A 327 4.21 3.88 -3.96
N ARG A 328 3.46 4.67 -4.75
CA ARG A 328 3.83 5.07 -6.12
C ARG A 328 4.08 6.57 -6.27
N GLY A 329 3.98 7.35 -5.19
CA GLY A 329 4.26 8.77 -5.18
C GLY A 329 5.73 9.13 -5.43
N SER A 330 5.97 10.42 -5.72
CA SER A 330 7.31 10.98 -5.99
C SER A 330 7.95 11.68 -4.79
N THR A 331 7.16 12.06 -3.78
CA THR A 331 7.63 12.82 -2.60
C THR A 331 8.67 12.05 -1.79
N TYR A 332 8.52 10.73 -1.68
CA TYR A 332 9.43 9.86 -0.93
C TYR A 332 10.04 8.78 -1.82
N PRO A 333 11.11 9.08 -2.58
CA PRO A 333 11.72 8.12 -3.51
C PRO A 333 12.17 6.81 -2.86
N SER A 334 12.62 6.83 -1.60
CA SER A 334 13.04 5.65 -0.86
C SER A 334 11.88 4.70 -0.51
N LEU A 335 10.64 5.21 -0.45
CA LEU A 335 9.43 4.42 -0.19
C LEU A 335 8.83 3.87 -1.49
N ARG A 336 9.24 4.35 -2.67
CA ARG A 336 8.66 3.95 -3.95
C ARG A 336 8.81 2.45 -4.21
N GLY A 337 7.67 1.78 -4.41
CA GLY A 337 7.58 0.33 -4.62
C GLY A 337 7.55 -0.51 -3.35
N TRP A 338 7.46 0.10 -2.17
CA TRP A 338 7.15 -0.59 -0.93
C TRP A 338 5.63 -0.62 -0.73
N TYR A 339 5.10 -1.80 -0.38
CA TYR A 339 3.77 -1.98 0.15
C TYR A 339 3.74 -1.60 1.63
N VAL A 340 2.95 -0.61 1.98
CA VAL A 340 2.76 -0.15 3.36
C VAL A 340 1.44 -0.71 3.87
N TYR A 341 1.49 -1.49 4.95
CA TYR A 341 0.32 -2.14 5.54
C TYR A 341 0.45 -2.20 7.06
N GLY A 342 -0.59 -2.68 7.74
CA GLY A 342 -0.57 -2.77 9.21
C GLY A 342 -1.61 -3.71 9.79
N ASP A 343 -1.66 -3.70 11.12
CA ASP A 343 -2.55 -4.50 11.95
C ASP A 343 -3.39 -3.57 12.83
N TRP A 344 -4.70 -3.78 12.82
CA TRP A 344 -5.69 -2.99 13.56
C TRP A 344 -5.47 -3.05 15.06
N SER A 345 -5.24 -4.25 15.61
CA SER A 345 -5.24 -4.50 17.05
C SER A 345 -3.99 -3.96 17.74
N GLN A 346 -2.83 -4.12 17.11
CA GLN A 346 -1.55 -3.67 17.66
C GLN A 346 -1.14 -2.29 17.14
N GLY A 347 -1.85 -1.76 16.13
CA GLY A 347 -1.46 -0.55 15.41
C GLY A 347 -0.11 -0.65 14.72
N THR A 348 0.43 -1.86 14.56
CA THR A 348 1.76 -2.08 14.00
C THR A 348 1.73 -1.75 12.52
N LEU A 349 2.78 -1.08 12.04
CA LEU A 349 3.00 -0.79 10.63
C LEU A 349 4.16 -1.64 10.11
N TRP A 350 4.05 -2.05 8.86
CA TRP A 350 5.11 -2.72 8.12
C TRP A 350 5.32 -2.07 6.76
N THR A 351 6.55 -2.19 6.26
CA THR A 351 6.86 -1.96 4.86
C THR A 351 7.36 -3.26 4.25
N LEU A 352 6.76 -3.66 3.14
CA LEU A 352 7.12 -4.86 2.40
C LEU A 352 7.55 -4.49 0.98
N ARG A 353 8.71 -4.99 0.56
CA ARG A 353 9.18 -4.86 -0.82
C ARG A 353 9.38 -6.23 -1.43
N ARG A 354 8.90 -6.39 -2.65
CA ARG A 354 9.01 -7.62 -3.42
C ARG A 354 9.81 -7.37 -4.71
N PRO A 355 11.15 -7.59 -4.71
CA PRO A 355 11.96 -7.40 -5.91
C PRO A 355 11.65 -8.41 -7.03
N THR A 356 11.21 -9.62 -6.65
CA THR A 356 10.82 -10.71 -7.56
C THR A 356 9.62 -11.44 -6.96
N ASN A 357 8.89 -12.23 -7.76
CA ASN A 357 7.71 -12.96 -7.27
C ASN A 357 8.02 -13.99 -6.17
N THR A 358 9.28 -14.38 -5.98
CA THR A 358 9.68 -15.44 -5.04
C THR A 358 10.40 -14.94 -3.79
N THR A 359 10.73 -13.65 -3.72
CA THR A 359 11.48 -13.08 -2.58
C THR A 359 10.89 -11.74 -2.17
N TYR A 360 10.73 -11.54 -0.86
CA TYR A 360 10.32 -10.26 -0.31
C TYR A 360 11.17 -9.90 0.90
N GLN A 361 11.22 -8.60 1.18
CA GLN A 361 11.72 -8.02 2.41
C GLN A 361 10.52 -7.45 3.16
N ASN A 362 10.32 -7.84 4.43
CA ASN A 362 9.29 -7.27 5.28
C ASN A 362 9.93 -6.63 6.52
N VAL A 363 9.59 -5.37 6.80
CA VAL A 363 10.23 -4.58 7.85
C VAL A 363 9.20 -3.92 8.74
N THR A 364 9.16 -4.39 10.00
CA THR A 364 8.39 -3.76 11.08
C THR A 364 8.86 -2.33 11.30
N GLN A 365 7.90 -1.43 11.45
CA GLN A 365 8.13 -0.01 11.67
C GLN A 365 7.93 0.31 13.16
N THR A 366 8.70 1.28 13.67
CA THR A 366 8.59 1.74 15.06
C THR A 366 7.37 2.59 15.36
N PRO A 367 6.89 3.52 14.49
CA PRO A 367 5.64 4.20 14.78
C PRO A 367 4.45 3.23 14.69
N THR A 368 3.52 3.37 15.62
CA THR A 368 2.23 2.71 15.59
C THR A 368 1.12 3.72 15.28
N VAL A 369 0.03 3.22 14.72
CA VAL A 369 -1.22 3.96 14.55
C VAL A 369 -2.31 3.19 15.27
N ASP A 370 -2.80 3.71 16.38
CA ASP A 370 -3.88 3.07 17.14
C ASP A 370 -5.15 2.97 16.29
N GLY A 371 -5.91 1.87 16.44
CA GLY A 371 -7.13 1.62 15.68
C GLY A 371 -6.93 1.77 14.16
N LEU A 372 -5.83 1.23 13.63
CA LEU A 372 -5.49 1.32 12.21
C LEU A 372 -6.49 0.55 11.35
N VAL A 373 -7.56 1.21 10.93
CA VAL A 373 -8.68 0.58 10.21
C VAL A 373 -8.49 0.60 8.71
N SER A 374 -7.70 1.52 8.20
CA SER A 374 -7.48 1.60 6.77
C SER A 374 -6.26 2.41 6.39
N PHE A 375 -5.98 2.38 5.11
CA PHE A 375 -5.07 3.26 4.42
C PHE A 375 -5.80 3.91 3.26
N GLY A 376 -5.24 4.98 2.73
CA GLY A 376 -5.70 5.58 1.48
C GLY A 376 -4.54 6.13 0.67
N GLU A 377 -4.82 6.42 -0.59
CA GLU A 377 -3.84 6.97 -1.52
C GLU A 377 -4.39 8.26 -2.17
N GLY A 378 -3.56 9.30 -2.17
CA GLY A 378 -3.78 10.56 -2.87
C GLY A 378 -3.67 10.42 -4.39
N THR A 379 -4.10 11.45 -5.11
CA THR A 379 -3.93 11.52 -6.58
C THR A 379 -2.45 11.61 -7.00
N ASP A 380 -1.58 12.04 -6.09
CA ASP A 380 -0.13 12.16 -6.24
C ASP A 380 0.65 10.91 -5.74
N GLY A 381 -0.07 9.85 -5.32
CA GLY A 381 0.52 8.66 -4.73
C GLY A 381 1.01 8.84 -3.28
N GLN A 382 0.67 9.95 -2.62
CA GLN A 382 0.86 10.10 -1.18
C GLN A 382 -0.03 9.09 -0.43
N LEU A 383 0.54 8.37 0.53
CA LEU A 383 -0.23 7.44 1.35
C LEU A 383 -0.71 8.09 2.65
N TYR A 384 -1.86 7.61 3.11
CA TYR A 384 -2.48 8.01 4.36
C TYR A 384 -2.85 6.77 5.19
N ALA A 385 -2.81 6.89 6.51
CA ALA A 385 -3.32 5.88 7.44
C ALA A 385 -4.52 6.45 8.21
N LEU A 386 -5.56 5.64 8.41
CA LEU A 386 -6.79 6.02 9.09
C LEU A 386 -6.82 5.36 10.47
N SER A 387 -6.90 6.18 11.52
CA SER A 387 -7.19 5.74 12.87
C SER A 387 -8.68 5.92 13.17
N PHE A 388 -9.34 4.81 13.48
CA PHE A 388 -10.76 4.78 13.82
C PHE A 388 -11.02 5.52 15.14
N TRP A 389 -10.32 5.16 16.20
CA TRP A 389 -10.60 5.68 17.55
C TRP A 389 -10.24 7.16 17.70
N SER A 390 -9.10 7.59 17.16
CA SER A 390 -8.68 8.98 17.29
C SER A 390 -9.32 9.92 16.25
N GLY A 391 -10.10 9.38 15.30
CA GLY A 391 -10.74 10.21 14.28
C GLY A 391 -9.74 10.95 13.40
N THR A 392 -8.56 10.36 13.19
CA THR A 392 -7.41 11.03 12.57
C THR A 392 -7.00 10.32 11.28
N VAL A 393 -6.79 11.10 10.23
CA VAL A 393 -6.06 10.66 9.04
C VAL A 393 -4.62 11.15 9.17
N TYR A 394 -3.66 10.24 9.10
CA TYR A 394 -2.23 10.54 9.13
C TYR A 394 -1.69 10.53 7.71
N ALA A 395 -0.96 11.56 7.29
CA ALA A 395 -0.11 11.48 6.11
C ALA A 395 1.13 10.63 6.45
N LEU A 396 1.44 9.66 5.59
CA LEU A 396 2.59 8.77 5.78
C LEU A 396 3.83 9.34 5.08
N GLY A 397 4.71 9.93 5.87
CA GLY A 397 6.06 10.29 5.41
C GLY A 397 7.06 9.18 5.65
N VAL A 398 8.30 9.42 5.21
CA VAL A 398 9.48 8.72 5.73
C VAL A 398 10.44 9.70 6.36
N TYR A 399 11.23 9.22 7.32
CA TYR A 399 12.39 9.98 7.79
C TYR A 399 13.38 10.12 6.64
N THR A 400 13.39 11.29 6.01
CA THR A 400 14.49 11.72 5.17
C THR A 400 15.53 12.36 6.07
N LEU A 401 16.69 11.73 6.23
CA LEU A 401 17.86 12.45 6.71
C LEU A 401 18.18 13.52 5.66
N GLY A 402 17.83 14.77 5.97
CA GLY A 402 18.41 15.89 5.24
C GLY A 402 19.92 15.79 5.39
N SER A 403 20.66 15.91 4.29
CA SER A 403 22.11 16.10 4.38
C SER A 403 22.37 17.23 5.37
N ALA A 404 23.02 16.90 6.48
CA ALA A 404 23.27 17.85 7.56
C ALA A 404 24.09 19.03 7.03
N GLN A 405 23.55 20.24 7.22
CA GLN A 405 24.22 21.53 7.44
C GLN A 405 25.52 21.83 6.63
N THR A 406 25.48 22.92 5.86
CA THR A 406 26.67 23.60 5.33
C THR A 406 27.55 24.14 6.46
N GLY A 407 28.80 23.66 6.56
CA GLY A 407 29.84 24.25 7.40
C GLY A 407 30.80 25.11 6.57
N ASN A 408 31.26 26.24 7.14
CA ASN A 408 32.26 27.10 6.49
C ASN A 408 33.67 26.51 6.64
N TRP A 409 34.38 26.37 5.52
CA TRP A 409 35.78 25.97 5.47
C TRP A 409 36.67 27.14 5.89
N GLN A 410 37.26 27.09 7.10
CA GLN A 410 38.10 28.18 7.61
C GLN A 410 39.61 27.87 7.63
N ALA A 411 40.05 26.59 7.51
CA ALA A 411 41.47 26.22 7.41
C ALA A 411 41.71 24.75 6.98
N PRO A 412 42.88 24.40 6.40
CA PRO A 412 43.19 23.06 5.89
C PRO A 412 43.35 21.95 6.96
N THR A 413 43.41 22.27 8.25
CA THR A 413 43.77 21.30 9.30
C THR A 413 42.63 20.82 10.19
N THR A 414 41.41 21.33 10.06
CA THR A 414 40.29 20.86 10.89
C THR A 414 38.95 21.00 10.17
N TRP A 415 38.46 19.89 9.61
CA TRP A 415 37.04 19.76 9.30
C TRP A 415 36.34 19.17 10.53
N THR A 416 35.73 20.01 11.35
CA THR A 416 34.79 19.58 12.39
C THR A 416 33.39 19.84 11.91
N CYS A 417 32.81 18.86 11.21
CA CYS A 417 31.37 18.83 11.06
C CYS A 417 30.80 18.41 12.42
N GLN A 418 30.00 19.26 13.06
CA GLN A 418 29.14 18.85 14.17
C GLN A 418 27.94 18.04 13.64
N CYS A 419 28.20 17.10 12.74
CA CYS A 419 27.25 16.06 12.38
C CYS A 419 27.46 14.89 13.33
N VAL A 420 27.09 15.09 14.59
CA VAL A 420 26.89 13.99 15.53
C VAL A 420 25.39 13.73 15.56
N PRO A 421 24.87 12.75 14.82
CA PRO A 421 23.62 12.13 15.20
C PRO A 421 23.82 11.54 16.61
N ASP A 422 22.84 11.70 17.49
CA ASP A 422 22.87 10.96 18.76
C ASP A 422 22.84 9.44 18.49
N ALA A 423 23.11 8.64 19.52
CA ALA A 423 23.25 7.19 19.42
C ALA A 423 22.02 6.44 18.87
N THR A 424 20.91 7.13 18.56
CA THR A 424 19.69 6.54 18.00
C THR A 424 19.52 6.73 16.49
N ALA A 425 20.38 7.53 15.84
CA ALA A 425 20.21 7.88 14.43
C ALA A 425 21.11 7.04 13.49
N ALA A 426 20.48 6.15 12.72
CA ALA A 426 21.14 5.39 11.65
C ALA A 426 21.53 6.33 10.49
N THR A 427 22.82 6.66 10.35
CA THR A 427 23.32 7.62 9.36
C THR A 427 23.58 6.93 8.01
N VAL A 428 23.03 7.48 6.92
CA VAL A 428 23.34 7.05 5.54
C VAL A 428 24.22 8.09 4.87
N VAL A 429 25.35 7.64 4.32
CA VAL A 429 26.21 8.44 3.45
C VAL A 429 25.69 8.28 2.02
N ALA A 430 25.10 9.34 1.45
CA ALA A 430 24.67 9.35 0.05
C ALA A 430 25.84 9.08 -0.91
N ALA A 431 25.55 8.39 -2.03
CA ALA A 431 26.54 7.99 -3.05
C ALA A 431 27.25 9.18 -3.76
N THR A 432 26.71 10.39 -3.61
CA THR A 432 27.34 11.63 -4.08
C THR A 432 27.28 12.66 -2.96
N HIS A 433 28.45 13.04 -2.47
CA HIS A 433 28.63 14.22 -1.62
C HIS A 433 29.21 15.34 -2.49
N THR A 434 28.54 16.48 -2.54
CA THR A 434 29.07 17.68 -3.18
C THR A 434 29.87 18.45 -2.14
N VAL A 435 31.18 18.59 -2.35
CA VAL A 435 32.03 19.49 -1.57
C VAL A 435 32.18 20.77 -2.37
N GLU A 436 31.49 21.84 -1.96
CA GLU A 436 31.75 23.17 -2.50
C GLU A 436 32.93 23.81 -1.77
N VAL A 437 33.97 24.16 -2.53
CA VAL A 437 35.14 24.88 -2.03
C VAL A 437 35.04 26.32 -2.52
N SER A 438 34.48 27.21 -1.68
CA SER A 438 34.53 28.65 -1.93
C SER A 438 35.89 29.18 -1.47
N GLN A 439 36.68 29.70 -2.42
CA GLN A 439 37.96 30.34 -2.13
C GLN A 439 38.00 31.73 -2.79
N PRO A 440 38.52 32.76 -2.09
CA PRO A 440 38.43 34.16 -2.52
C PRO A 440 39.38 34.52 -3.68
N THR A 441 40.22 33.59 -4.15
CA THR A 441 41.11 33.78 -5.30
C THR A 441 40.99 32.63 -6.31
N PRO A 442 41.18 32.88 -7.63
CA PRO A 442 41.08 31.84 -8.64
C PRO A 442 42.19 30.79 -8.47
N ALA A 443 41.81 29.53 -8.27
CA ALA A 443 42.73 28.40 -8.25
C ALA A 443 42.85 27.79 -9.66
N GLN A 444 44.08 27.50 -10.12
CA GLN A 444 44.30 26.85 -11.42
C GLN A 444 43.91 25.36 -11.41
N SER A 445 43.90 24.70 -10.25
CA SER A 445 43.39 23.34 -10.06
C SER A 445 43.07 23.07 -8.59
N VAL A 446 42.02 22.29 -8.32
CA VAL A 446 41.69 21.75 -6.99
C VAL A 446 41.89 20.24 -7.02
N GLN A 447 42.73 19.71 -6.13
CA GLN A 447 42.94 18.26 -6.01
C GLN A 447 42.68 17.82 -4.57
N LEU A 448 41.57 17.11 -4.34
CA LEU A 448 41.23 16.50 -3.05
C LEU A 448 41.83 15.09 -3.03
N ARG A 449 42.81 14.84 -2.14
CA ARG A 449 43.37 13.51 -1.90
C ARG A 449 43.18 13.16 -0.43
N GLY A 450 42.47 12.08 -0.15
CA GLY A 450 42.23 11.62 1.21
C GLY A 450 41.51 10.27 1.24
N THR A 451 41.47 9.64 2.41
CA THR A 451 40.75 8.37 2.63
C THR A 451 39.62 8.60 3.61
N ILE A 452 38.40 8.18 3.26
CA ILE A 452 37.28 8.17 4.20
C ILE A 452 37.41 6.92 5.09
N ARG A 453 37.44 7.11 6.41
CA ARG A 453 37.48 6.01 7.38
C ARG A 453 36.38 6.14 8.43
N PHE A 454 35.86 5.01 8.87
CA PHE A 454 35.04 4.91 10.07
C PHE A 454 35.96 4.76 11.29
N SER A 455 35.77 5.58 12.33
CA SER A 455 36.43 5.35 13.62
C SER A 455 35.66 4.31 14.44
N GLY A 456 36.32 3.69 15.43
CA GLY A 456 35.74 2.62 16.26
C GLY A 456 34.49 3.00 17.09
N ASN A 457 34.09 4.27 17.06
CA ASN A 457 32.85 4.80 17.63
C ASN A 457 31.80 5.21 16.57
N GLY A 458 31.99 4.81 15.30
CA GLY A 458 31.04 5.03 14.22
C GLY A 458 31.15 6.39 13.49
N ALA A 459 32.04 7.30 13.91
CA ALA A 459 32.19 8.59 13.24
C ALA A 459 32.92 8.47 11.89
N LEU A 460 32.44 9.23 10.88
CA LEU A 460 33.14 9.40 9.60
C LEU A 460 34.26 10.42 9.75
N ARG A 461 35.46 10.08 9.28
CA ARG A 461 36.59 11.02 9.18
C ARG A 461 37.16 11.02 7.77
N PHE A 462 37.39 12.22 7.23
CA PHE A 462 38.18 12.45 6.03
C PHE A 462 39.62 12.71 6.48
N GLN A 463 40.56 11.84 6.09
CA GLN A 463 41.99 11.97 6.40
C GLN A 463 42.81 12.29 5.16
#